data_AF-A0A1M7R1S2-F1
#
_entry.id   AF-A0A1M7R1S2-F1
#
_cell.length_a   1.000
_cell.length_b   1.000
_cell.length_c   1.000
_cell.angle_alpha   90.00
_cell.angle_beta   90.00
_cell.angle_gamma   90.00
#
_symmetry.space_group_name_H-M   'P 1'
#
loop_
_entity.id
_entity.type
_entity.pdbx_description
1 polymer ?
#
loop_
_entity_poly.entity_id
_entity_poly.type
_entity_poly.pdbx_seq_one_letter_code
_entity_poly.pdbx_strand_id
1 'polypeptide(L)'
;MKKLLSIALLLCLSFSLFSFAPARQPPPVAKQNVASVTFPITGQTGSKLGTLDYVIDGSSNVPSSITFYLAGTSTQVISRPFTVYPSSANTWIADDLKTTTGITAVLYHSISSWPEYAIEIISPY
;
A
#
# COMPACT_ATOMS: atom_id res chain seq x y z
N MET A 1 34.11 -26.54 -63.63
CA MET A 1 32.88 -26.51 -62.81
C MET A 1 33.09 -25.82 -61.45
N LYS A 2 33.78 -24.65 -61.39
CA LYS A 2 34.11 -23.96 -60.11
C LYS A 2 33.21 -22.74 -59.80
N LYS A 3 32.39 -22.31 -60.77
CA LYS A 3 31.57 -21.08 -60.67
C LYS A 3 30.21 -21.26 -59.97
N LEU A 4 29.79 -22.51 -59.74
CA LEU A 4 28.48 -22.82 -59.12
C LEU A 4 28.54 -22.82 -57.58
N LEU A 5 29.71 -23.06 -56.99
CA LEU A 5 29.88 -23.12 -55.54
C LEU A 5 29.67 -21.76 -54.87
N SER A 6 30.17 -20.68 -55.48
CA SER A 6 30.06 -19.33 -54.91
C SER A 6 28.63 -18.80 -54.86
N ILE A 7 27.80 -19.17 -55.83
CA ILE A 7 26.40 -18.74 -55.89
C ILE A 7 25.57 -19.45 -54.81
N ALA A 8 25.81 -20.74 -54.60
CA ALA A 8 25.14 -21.52 -53.55
C ALA A 8 25.49 -21.00 -52.14
N LEU A 9 26.75 -20.61 -51.91
CA LEU A 9 27.17 -20.07 -50.62
C LEU A 9 26.53 -18.71 -50.30
N LEU A 10 26.40 -17.86 -51.33
CA LEU A 10 25.80 -16.53 -51.16
C LEU A 10 24.30 -16.61 -50.83
N LEU A 11 23.59 -17.56 -51.44
CA LEU A 11 22.17 -17.83 -51.16
C LEU A 11 21.96 -18.34 -49.73
N CYS A 12 22.79 -19.25 -49.22
CA CYS A 12 22.71 -19.73 -47.84
C CYS A 12 22.94 -18.62 -46.80
N LEU A 13 23.84 -17.67 -47.09
CA LEU A 13 24.09 -16.53 -46.21
C LEU A 13 22.94 -15.51 -46.21
N SER A 14 22.26 -15.34 -47.35
CA SER A 14 21.12 -14.41 -47.42
C SER A 14 19.90 -14.94 -46.67
N PHE A 15 19.65 -16.25 -46.66
CA PHE A 15 18.51 -16.85 -45.97
C PHE A 15 18.65 -16.87 -44.43
N SER A 16 19.88 -16.83 -43.89
CA SER A 16 20.13 -16.88 -42.45
C SER A 16 19.91 -15.53 -41.73
N LEU A 17 19.82 -14.41 -42.46
CA LEU A 17 19.67 -13.07 -41.86
C LEU A 17 18.21 -12.60 -41.71
N PHE A 18 17.24 -13.28 -42.36
CA PHE A 18 15.82 -12.88 -42.32
C PHE A 18 15.04 -13.34 -41.08
N SER A 19 15.66 -14.09 -40.16
CA SER A 19 14.96 -14.64 -38.98
C SER A 19 15.02 -13.75 -37.72
N PHE A 20 15.67 -12.59 -37.78
CA PHE A 20 15.70 -11.66 -36.66
C PHE A 20 14.48 -10.73 -36.71
N ALA A 21 13.32 -11.24 -36.31
CA ALA A 21 12.26 -10.35 -35.85
C ALA A 21 12.78 -9.66 -34.57
N PRO A 22 12.77 -8.31 -34.49
CA PRO A 22 13.14 -7.61 -33.27
C PRO A 22 12.34 -8.17 -32.10
N ALA A 23 13.00 -8.41 -30.96
CA ALA A 23 12.31 -8.80 -29.75
C ALA A 23 11.18 -7.78 -29.51
N ARG A 24 9.92 -8.25 -29.55
CA ARG A 24 8.76 -7.41 -29.24
C ARG A 24 9.04 -6.75 -27.91
N GLN A 25 8.91 -5.42 -27.84
CA GLN A 25 9.10 -4.69 -26.60
C GLN A 25 8.39 -5.44 -25.46
N PRO A 26 9.05 -5.65 -24.31
CA PRO A 26 8.39 -6.29 -23.20
C PRO A 26 7.09 -5.52 -22.92
N PRO A 27 5.97 -6.24 -22.68
CA PRO A 27 4.69 -5.59 -22.44
C PRO A 27 4.87 -4.56 -21.33
N PRO A 28 4.26 -3.37 -21.44
CA PRO A 28 4.35 -2.35 -20.40
C PRO A 28 3.96 -2.97 -19.07
N VAL A 29 4.92 -3.04 -18.15
CA VAL A 29 4.66 -3.46 -16.77
C VAL A 29 3.87 -2.33 -16.14
N ALA A 30 2.59 -2.57 -15.88
CA ALA A 30 1.79 -1.67 -15.06
C ALA A 30 2.46 -1.58 -13.69
N LYS A 31 3.21 -0.48 -13.45
CA LYS A 31 3.70 -0.17 -12.12
C LYS A 31 2.50 0.24 -11.30
N GLN A 32 2.23 -0.50 -10.22
CA GLN A 32 1.22 -0.13 -9.25
C GLN A 32 1.54 1.28 -8.75
N ASN A 33 0.66 2.23 -9.05
CA ASN A 33 0.77 3.57 -8.54
C ASN A 33 0.43 3.51 -7.05
N VAL A 34 1.42 3.50 -6.18
CA VAL A 34 1.20 3.50 -4.73
C VAL A 34 0.58 4.85 -4.37
N ALA A 35 -0.68 4.86 -3.94
CA ALA A 35 -1.30 6.12 -3.52
C ALA A 35 -0.55 6.61 -2.28
N SER A 36 -0.09 7.86 -2.31
CA SER A 36 0.53 8.49 -1.16
C SER A 36 -0.55 8.95 -0.19
N VAL A 37 -0.47 8.54 1.07
CA VAL A 37 -1.33 9.06 2.14
C VAL A 37 -0.72 10.34 2.69
N THR A 38 -1.55 11.37 2.79
CA THR A 38 -1.16 12.63 3.44
C THR A 38 -1.61 12.58 4.89
N PHE A 39 -0.67 12.76 5.81
CA PHE A 39 -0.94 12.93 7.23
C PHE A 39 -1.12 14.42 7.57
N PRO A 40 -1.89 14.77 8.61
CA PRO A 40 -2.67 13.86 9.44
C PRO A 40 -3.91 13.30 8.74
N ILE A 41 -4.30 12.08 9.10
CA ILE A 41 -5.58 11.49 8.67
C ILE A 41 -6.60 11.74 9.77
N THR A 42 -7.73 12.32 9.41
CA THR A 42 -8.79 12.66 10.37
C THR A 42 -10.08 11.92 10.05
N GLY A 43 -10.86 11.57 11.08
CA GLY A 43 -12.18 11.00 10.89
C GLY A 43 -12.97 10.89 12.19
N GLN A 44 -14.07 10.16 12.14
CA GLN A 44 -14.94 9.93 13.30
C GLN A 44 -15.21 8.45 13.49
N THR A 45 -15.47 8.03 14.72
CA THR A 45 -15.88 6.66 15.04
C THR A 45 -16.82 6.61 16.24
N GLY A 46 -17.61 5.53 16.33
CA GLY A 46 -18.41 5.22 17.51
C GLY A 46 -17.58 4.62 18.63
N SER A 47 -17.97 4.88 19.88
CA SER A 47 -17.27 4.41 21.08
C SER A 47 -18.22 4.30 22.28
N LYS A 48 -17.72 3.80 23.41
CA LYS A 48 -18.43 3.80 24.70
C LYS A 48 -18.86 5.21 25.13
N LEU A 49 -18.08 6.21 24.76
CA LEU A 49 -18.27 7.61 25.16
C LEU A 49 -19.16 8.38 24.17
N GLY A 50 -19.75 7.69 23.18
CA GLY A 50 -20.42 8.29 22.05
C GLY A 50 -19.49 8.42 20.84
N THR A 51 -19.73 9.39 19.97
CA THR A 51 -18.87 9.65 18.81
C THR A 51 -17.56 10.29 19.25
N LEU A 52 -16.44 9.80 18.70
CA LEU A 52 -15.11 10.38 18.87
C LEU A 52 -14.58 10.86 17.53
N ASP A 53 -13.94 12.03 17.54
CA ASP A 53 -13.06 12.44 16.45
C ASP A 53 -11.71 11.76 16.64
N TYR A 54 -11.03 11.38 15.57
CA TYR A 54 -9.68 10.87 15.62
C TYR A 54 -8.75 11.59 14.66
N VAL A 55 -7.48 11.65 15.06
CA VAL A 55 -6.37 12.14 14.26
C VAL A 55 -5.28 11.07 14.29
N ILE A 56 -4.89 10.59 13.11
CA ILE A 56 -3.73 9.73 12.94
C ILE A 56 -2.61 10.59 12.36
N ASP A 57 -1.49 10.64 13.08
CA ASP A 57 -0.26 11.28 12.62
C ASP A 57 0.69 10.25 12.04
N GLY A 58 1.62 10.70 11.21
CA GLY A 58 2.60 9.84 10.55
C GLY A 58 3.43 10.56 9.51
N SER A 59 4.27 9.81 8.82
CA SER A 59 5.07 10.32 7.69
C SER A 59 5.37 9.21 6.69
N SER A 60 5.51 9.56 5.41
CA SER A 60 5.91 8.61 4.35
C SER A 60 5.12 7.29 4.36
N ASN A 61 3.80 7.39 4.54
CA ASN A 61 2.86 6.27 4.68
C ASN A 61 3.03 5.36 5.92
N VAL A 62 3.83 5.77 6.90
CA VAL A 62 4.00 5.07 8.17
C VAL A 62 3.26 5.86 9.26
N PRO A 63 2.24 5.28 9.91
CA PRO A 63 1.54 5.95 11.00
C PRO A 63 2.43 5.96 12.24
N SER A 64 2.41 7.06 13.00
CA SER A 64 3.14 7.21 14.27
C SER A 64 2.23 7.05 15.47
N SER A 65 1.04 7.65 15.43
CA SER A 65 0.11 7.68 16.57
C SER A 65 -1.32 7.92 16.13
N ILE A 66 -2.26 7.49 16.97
CA ILE A 66 -3.66 7.91 16.90
C ILE A 66 -4.05 8.64 18.18
N THR A 67 -4.76 9.74 18.03
CA THR A 67 -5.32 10.52 19.13
C THR A 67 -6.83 10.66 18.94
N PHE A 68 -7.59 10.33 19.98
CA PHE A 68 -9.03 10.50 20.01
C PHE A 68 -9.44 11.74 20.80
N TYR A 69 -10.48 12.41 20.34
CA TYR A 69 -11.10 13.57 20.96
C TYR A 69 -12.61 13.34 21.10
N LEU A 70 -13.25 13.99 22.08
CA LEU A 70 -14.71 14.05 22.11
C LEU A 70 -15.21 14.82 20.89
N ALA A 71 -16.16 14.24 20.14
CA ALA A 71 -16.58 14.77 18.85
C ALA A 71 -17.00 16.25 18.90
N GLY A 72 -16.50 17.05 17.96
CA GLY A 72 -16.78 18.48 17.86
C GLY A 72 -16.07 19.33 18.92
N THR A 73 -15.12 18.76 19.66
CA THR A 73 -14.36 19.47 20.69
C THR A 73 -12.86 19.24 20.54
N SER A 74 -12.05 20.06 21.21
CA SER A 74 -10.60 19.85 21.32
C SER A 74 -10.20 19.04 22.56
N THR A 75 -11.16 18.37 23.21
CA THR A 75 -10.89 17.60 24.43
C THR A 75 -10.31 16.24 24.09
N GLN A 76 -9.01 16.06 24.31
CA GLN A 76 -8.33 14.79 24.10
C GLN A 76 -8.82 13.73 25.10
N VAL A 77 -9.16 12.55 24.60
CA VAL A 77 -9.57 11.38 25.38
C VAL A 77 -8.38 10.47 25.64
N ILE A 78 -7.67 10.08 24.59
CA ILE A 78 -6.50 9.19 24.67
C ILE A 78 -5.62 9.36 23.44
N SER A 79 -4.32 9.13 23.60
CA SER A 79 -3.38 9.00 22.49
C SER A 79 -2.56 7.71 22.66
N ARG A 80 -2.37 6.99 21.56
CA ARG A 80 -1.61 5.73 21.51
C ARG A 80 -0.68 5.70 20.31
N PRO A 81 0.57 5.23 20.48
CA PRO A 81 1.46 5.02 19.36
C PRO A 81 0.99 3.83 18.52
N PHE A 82 1.29 3.87 17.23
CA PHE A 82 1.22 2.69 16.39
C PHE A 82 2.48 1.83 16.58
N THR A 83 2.30 0.52 16.56
CA THR A 83 3.38 -0.48 16.53
C THR A 83 3.18 -1.42 15.35
N VAL A 84 4.24 -2.09 14.90
CA VAL A 84 4.13 -3.06 13.80
C VAL A 84 3.33 -4.27 14.27
N TYR A 85 2.33 -4.67 13.48
CA TYR A 85 1.50 -5.82 13.79
C TYR A 85 2.31 -7.13 13.59
N PRO A 86 2.33 -8.06 14.56
CA PRO A 86 3.27 -9.18 14.55
C PRO A 86 3.19 -10.11 13.33
N SER A 87 2.01 -10.25 12.73
CA SER A 87 1.78 -11.17 11.61
C SER A 87 1.78 -10.49 10.23
N SER A 88 2.01 -9.17 10.16
CA SER A 88 2.02 -8.43 8.89
C SER A 88 2.92 -7.20 8.99
N ALA A 89 4.01 -7.19 8.22
CA ALA A 89 4.96 -6.06 8.18
C ALA A 89 4.36 -4.76 7.59
N ASN A 90 3.20 -4.87 6.93
CA ASN A 90 2.50 -3.77 6.28
C ASN A 90 1.27 -3.31 7.08
N THR A 91 1.15 -3.78 8.32
CA THR A 91 0.06 -3.48 9.22
C THR A 91 0.63 -2.91 10.50
N TRP A 92 0.04 -1.84 10.97
CA TRP A 92 0.34 -1.20 12.24
C TRP A 92 -0.90 -1.25 13.12
N ILE A 93 -0.68 -1.43 14.41
CA ILE A 93 -1.72 -1.50 15.42
C ILE A 93 -1.50 -0.47 16.52
N ALA A 94 -2.58 0.21 16.90
CA ALA A 94 -2.68 0.93 18.16
C ALA A 94 -3.72 0.20 19.03
N ASP A 95 -3.28 -0.33 20.17
CA ASP A 95 -4.10 -1.09 21.11
C ASP A 95 -4.17 -0.39 22.48
N ASP A 96 -4.64 -1.11 23.51
CA ASP A 96 -4.85 -0.56 24.86
C ASP A 96 -5.75 0.70 24.87
N LEU A 97 -6.77 0.68 24.01
CA LEU A 97 -7.78 1.74 23.87
C LEU A 97 -9.08 1.41 24.63
N LYS A 98 -9.28 0.14 24.98
CA LYS A 98 -10.58 -0.43 25.37
C LYS A 98 -11.10 0.10 26.70
N THR A 99 -10.22 0.28 27.67
CA THR A 99 -10.61 0.74 29.01
C THR A 99 -11.18 2.15 28.97
N THR A 100 -10.57 3.04 28.18
CA THR A 100 -10.95 4.46 28.08
C THR A 100 -12.07 4.69 27.07
N THR A 101 -11.88 4.24 25.83
CA THR A 101 -12.79 4.56 24.70
C THR A 101 -13.80 3.46 24.44
N GLY A 102 -13.46 2.24 24.85
CA GLY A 102 -14.19 1.05 24.45
C GLY A 102 -13.69 0.37 23.18
N ILE A 103 -12.95 1.08 22.32
CA ILE A 103 -12.35 0.52 21.10
C ILE A 103 -11.25 -0.47 21.50
N THR A 104 -11.25 -1.67 20.92
CA THR A 104 -10.24 -2.70 21.23
C THR A 104 -8.90 -2.34 20.60
N ALA A 105 -8.89 -1.99 19.31
CA ALA A 105 -7.70 -1.62 18.57
C ALA A 105 -8.04 -0.79 17.34
N VAL A 106 -7.04 -0.09 16.81
CA VAL A 106 -7.07 0.50 15.47
C VAL A 106 -5.95 -0.11 14.65
N LEU A 107 -6.30 -0.61 13.47
CA LEU A 107 -5.35 -1.11 12.49
C LEU A 107 -5.21 -0.09 11.36
N TYR A 108 -3.98 0.17 10.96
CA TYR A 108 -3.65 0.86 9.72
C TYR A 108 -2.86 -0.12 8.87
N HIS A 109 -3.28 -0.40 7.65
CA HIS A 109 -2.54 -1.33 6.80
C HIS A 109 -2.56 -0.96 5.32
N SER A 110 -1.45 -1.29 4.63
CA SER A 110 -1.42 -1.24 3.18
C SER A 110 -1.99 -2.53 2.60
N ILE A 111 -2.92 -2.38 1.66
CA ILE A 111 -3.52 -3.53 0.98
C ILE A 111 -2.72 -3.76 -0.30
N SER A 112 -2.26 -4.98 -0.57
CA SER A 112 -1.44 -5.25 -1.76
C SER A 112 -2.26 -5.23 -3.07
N SER A 113 -3.56 -5.53 -2.98
CA SER A 113 -4.49 -5.59 -4.12
C SER A 113 -5.08 -4.24 -4.52
N TRP A 114 -4.92 -3.20 -3.70
CA TRP A 114 -5.41 -1.84 -3.95
C TRP A 114 -4.33 -0.83 -3.60
N PRO A 115 -4.11 0.24 -4.36
CA PRO A 115 -3.07 1.22 -4.03
C PRO A 115 -3.34 2.04 -2.77
N GLU A 116 -4.35 1.68 -1.99
CA GLU A 116 -4.91 2.46 -0.89
C GLU A 116 -4.55 1.85 0.48
N TYR A 117 -4.53 2.71 1.49
CA TYR A 117 -4.37 2.31 2.89
C TYR A 117 -5.75 2.21 3.54
N ALA A 118 -5.96 1.19 4.35
CA ALA A 118 -7.18 1.01 5.11
C ALA A 118 -6.95 1.30 6.58
N ILE A 119 -7.96 1.92 7.20
CA ILE A 119 -8.06 2.11 8.64
C ILE A 119 -9.23 1.27 9.12
N GLU A 120 -8.96 0.34 10.03
CA GLU A 120 -9.98 -0.47 10.67
C GLU A 120 -10.03 -0.14 12.16
N ILE A 121 -11.22 0.19 12.66
CA ILE A 121 -11.44 0.47 14.07
C ILE A 121 -12.24 -0.69 14.65
N ILE A 122 -11.61 -1.47 15.51
CA ILE A 122 -12.19 -2.68 16.09
C ILE A 122 -12.88 -2.30 17.39
N SER A 123 -14.20 -2.24 17.38
CA SER A 123 -15.02 -1.92 18.57
C SER A 123 -15.85 -3.15 19.01
N PRO A 124 -15.90 -3.47 20.32
CA PRO A 124 -16.86 -4.38 20.93
C PRO A 124 -18.17 -3.68 21.34
N TYR A 125 -18.27 -2.36 21.16
CA TYR A 125 -19.50 -1.58 21.25
C TYR A 125 -20.22 -1.61 19.91
#